data_AF-A0A1R1PUE2-F1
#
_entry.id   AF-A0A1R1PUE2-F1
#
_cell.length_a   1.000
_cell.length_b   1.000
_cell.length_c   1.000
_cell.angle_alpha   90.00
_cell.angle_beta   90.00
_cell.angle_gamma   90.00
#
_symmetry.space_group_name_H-M   'P 1'
#
loop_
_entity.id
_entity.type
_entity.pdbx_description
1 polymer ?
#
loop_
_entity_poly.entity_id
_entity_poly.type
_entity_poly.pdbx_seq_one_letter_code
_entity_poly.pdbx_strand_id
1 'polypeptide(L)'
;MKPYPKNVWSPAGGWWSQPKAWKRNSVIVGLGTTVLTGFLFYKSAQIERRTSYPTDWVPSMLWAKQFKEDDPKFQPPKFRE
;
A
#
# COMPACT_ATOMS: atom_id res chain seq x y z
N MET A 1 6.30 -37.81 22.47
CA MET A 1 5.71 -36.63 21.79
C MET A 1 4.24 -36.92 21.53
N LYS A 2 3.30 -36.11 22.05
CA LYS A 2 1.85 -36.37 21.91
C LYS A 2 1.41 -36.02 20.47
N PRO A 3 0.64 -36.89 19.78
CA PRO A 3 0.15 -36.59 18.43
C PRO A 3 -0.87 -35.45 18.46
N TYR A 4 -0.87 -34.62 17.42
CA TYR A 4 -1.87 -33.56 17.22
C TYR A 4 -2.99 -34.05 16.27
N PRO A 5 -4.23 -33.55 16.43
CA PRO A 5 -5.35 -33.96 15.59
C PRO A 5 -5.21 -33.40 14.17
N LYS A 6 -5.25 -34.29 13.16
CA LYS A 6 -5.08 -33.93 11.73
C LYS A 6 -6.37 -33.51 11.03
N ASN A 7 -7.51 -33.79 11.64
CA ASN A 7 -8.85 -33.53 11.11
C ASN A 7 -9.42 -32.16 11.54
N VAL A 8 -8.72 -31.44 12.42
CA VAL A 8 -9.14 -30.11 12.87
C VAL A 8 -8.66 -29.08 11.85
N TRP A 9 -9.58 -28.28 11.34
CA TRP A 9 -9.30 -27.18 10.42
C TRP A 9 -9.55 -25.84 11.10
N SER A 10 -8.71 -24.86 10.80
CA SER A 10 -8.82 -23.48 11.26
C SER A 10 -8.37 -22.54 10.14
N PRO A 11 -8.99 -21.35 9.99
CA PRO A 11 -8.67 -20.41 8.92
C PRO A 11 -7.24 -19.88 8.98
N ALA A 12 -6.66 -19.73 10.18
CA ALA A 12 -5.27 -19.31 10.35
C ALA A 12 -4.25 -20.46 10.16
N GLY A 13 -4.74 -21.70 9.98
CA GLY A 13 -3.95 -22.92 10.03
C GLY A 13 -4.06 -23.66 11.37
N GLY A 14 -3.35 -24.78 11.46
CA GLY A 14 -3.24 -25.62 12.66
C GLY A 14 -1.80 -25.75 13.16
N TRP A 15 -1.56 -26.78 13.98
CA TRP A 15 -0.24 -27.06 14.57
C TRP A 15 0.87 -27.22 13.52
N TRP A 16 1.89 -26.35 13.59
CA TRP A 16 3.07 -26.33 12.71
C TRP A 16 2.72 -26.43 11.21
N SER A 17 1.80 -25.56 10.77
CA SER A 17 1.34 -25.54 9.39
C SER A 17 2.47 -25.20 8.41
N GLN A 18 2.91 -26.18 7.62
CA GLN A 18 3.90 -26.01 6.55
C GLN A 18 3.34 -26.56 5.23
N PRO A 19 2.39 -25.85 4.59
CA PRO A 19 1.81 -26.32 3.34
C PRO A 19 2.86 -26.34 2.23
N LYS A 20 2.84 -27.39 1.40
CA LYS A 20 3.83 -27.59 0.31
C LYS A 20 3.91 -26.40 -0.66
N ALA A 21 2.81 -25.70 -0.88
CA ALA A 21 2.69 -24.59 -1.84
C ALA A 21 2.73 -23.19 -1.20
N TRP A 22 3.27 -23.04 0.02
CA TRP A 22 3.25 -21.75 0.74
C TRP A 22 3.82 -20.58 -0.09
N LYS A 23 4.93 -20.80 -0.81
CA LYS A 23 5.58 -19.76 -1.64
C LYS A 23 4.63 -19.23 -2.72
N ARG A 24 4.00 -20.13 -3.47
CA ARG A 24 3.06 -19.78 -4.53
C ARG A 24 1.87 -19.01 -3.97
N ASN A 25 1.31 -19.47 -2.85
CA ASN A 25 0.16 -18.82 -2.23
C ASN A 25 0.51 -17.40 -1.74
N SER A 26 1.69 -17.22 -1.12
CA SER A 26 2.18 -15.90 -0.72
C SER A 26 2.42 -14.97 -1.90
N VAL A 27 2.92 -15.48 -3.03
CA VAL A 27 3.08 -14.69 -4.26
C VAL A 27 1.74 -14.24 -4.80
N ILE A 28 0.73 -15.12 -4.84
CA ILE A 28 -0.62 -14.76 -5.32
C ILE A 28 -1.23 -13.66 -4.43
N VAL A 29 -1.16 -13.82 -3.11
CA VAL A 29 -1.68 -12.82 -2.17
C VAL A 29 -0.91 -11.51 -2.30
N GLY A 30 0.43 -11.56 -2.34
CA GLY A 30 1.26 -10.36 -2.47
C GLY A 30 0.96 -9.59 -3.76
N LEU A 31 0.89 -10.28 -4.90
CA LEU A 31 0.53 -9.67 -6.18
C LEU A 31 -0.88 -9.07 -6.15
N GLY A 32 -1.86 -9.80 -5.60
CA GLY A 32 -3.22 -9.31 -5.46
C GLY A 32 -3.30 -8.04 -4.62
N THR A 33 -2.62 -8.01 -3.47
CA THR A 33 -2.55 -6.82 -2.61
C THR A 33 -1.87 -5.66 -3.31
N THR A 34 -0.73 -5.88 -3.97
CA THR A 34 -0.02 -4.79 -4.69
C THR A 34 -0.88 -4.18 -5.80
N VAL A 35 -1.58 -4.99 -6.59
CA VAL A 35 -2.48 -4.48 -7.64
C VAL A 35 -3.62 -3.67 -7.04
N LEU A 36 -4.27 -4.19 -5.99
CA LEU A 36 -5.40 -3.50 -5.35
C LEU A 36 -4.97 -2.18 -4.72
N THR A 37 -3.89 -2.19 -3.94
CA THR A 37 -3.36 -0.97 -3.31
C THR A 37 -2.87 0.03 -4.35
N GLY A 38 -2.22 -0.42 -5.43
CA GLY A 38 -1.80 0.45 -6.53
C GLY A 38 -2.98 1.14 -7.22
N PHE A 39 -4.08 0.42 -7.47
CA PHE A 39 -5.30 0.99 -8.03
C PHE A 39 -5.95 2.00 -7.07
N LEU A 40 -6.07 1.64 -5.78
CA LEU A 40 -6.62 2.54 -4.76
C LEU A 40 -5.78 3.81 -4.62
N PHE A 41 -4.45 3.68 -4.59
CA PHE A 41 -3.53 4.82 -4.56
C PHE A 41 -3.70 5.70 -5.79
N TYR A 42 -3.74 5.11 -6.99
CA TYR A 42 -3.96 5.85 -8.22
C TYR A 42 -5.27 6.65 -8.16
N LYS A 43 -6.39 6.00 -7.81
CA LYS A 43 -7.68 6.68 -7.67
C LYS A 43 -7.66 7.76 -6.60
N SER A 44 -7.06 7.48 -5.44
CA SER A 44 -6.90 8.43 -4.34
C SER A 44 -6.13 9.67 -4.78
N ALA A 45 -4.98 9.50 -5.45
CA ALA A 45 -4.16 10.61 -5.95
C ALA A 45 -4.88 11.46 -7.02
N GLN A 46 -5.82 10.87 -7.77
CA GLN A 46 -6.61 11.62 -8.75
C GLN A 46 -7.72 12.48 -8.14
N ILE A 47 -8.30 12.03 -7.03
CA ILE A 47 -9.40 12.75 -6.34
C ILE A 47 -8.88 13.71 -5.27
N GLU A 48 -7.65 13.52 -4.81
CA GLU A 48 -7.05 14.34 -3.77
C GLU A 48 -6.92 15.80 -4.23
N ARG A 49 -7.56 16.70 -3.49
CA ARG A 49 -7.46 18.16 -3.63
C ARG A 49 -7.19 18.76 -2.26
N ARG A 50 -6.24 19.69 -2.19
CA ARG A 50 -5.86 20.38 -0.94
C ARG A 50 -6.38 21.81 -0.97
N THR A 51 -7.05 22.20 0.10
CA THR A 51 -7.53 23.57 0.29
C THR A 51 -6.42 24.57 0.57
N SER A 52 -5.30 24.10 1.14
CA SER A 52 -4.12 24.93 1.43
C SER A 52 -2.86 24.25 0.94
N TYR A 53 -1.93 25.06 0.44
CA TYR A 53 -0.62 24.58 0.05
C TYR A 53 0.22 24.23 1.28
N PRO A 54 1.01 23.14 1.21
CA PRO A 54 1.92 22.76 2.27
C PRO A 54 3.01 23.82 2.49
N THR A 55 3.39 24.05 3.75
CA THR A 55 4.45 24.99 4.16
C THR A 55 5.85 24.45 3.95
N ASP A 56 6.01 23.12 3.98
CA ASP A 56 7.27 22.40 3.88
C ASP A 56 7.19 21.34 2.77
N TRP A 57 8.35 20.85 2.32
CA TRP A 57 8.39 19.80 1.32
C TRP A 57 7.74 18.52 1.85
N VAL A 58 6.78 17.97 1.09
CA VAL A 58 6.15 16.68 1.38
C VAL A 58 6.21 15.78 0.15
N PRO A 59 6.40 14.46 0.32
CA PRO A 59 6.50 13.53 -0.81
C PRO A 59 5.29 13.57 -1.76
N SER A 60 4.10 13.85 -1.23
CA SER A 60 2.88 13.86 -2.02
C SER A 60 2.78 14.97 -3.05
N MET A 61 3.68 15.95 -3.01
CA MET A 61 3.86 16.93 -4.08
C MET A 61 4.25 16.28 -5.41
N LEU A 62 4.90 15.10 -5.39
CA LEU A 62 5.39 14.43 -6.59
C LEU A 62 4.26 13.86 -7.47
N TRP A 63 3.14 13.47 -6.85
CA TRP A 63 2.02 12.81 -7.54
C TRP A 63 0.70 13.59 -7.50
N ALA A 64 0.54 14.56 -6.60
CA ALA A 64 -0.68 15.34 -6.53
C ALA A 64 -0.84 16.24 -7.76
N LYS A 65 -2.01 16.15 -8.42
CA LYS A 65 -2.31 16.85 -9.68
C LYS A 65 -2.36 18.37 -9.54
N GLN A 66 -2.80 18.86 -8.39
CA GLN A 66 -2.94 20.29 -8.09
C GLN A 66 -1.65 21.09 -8.40
N PHE A 67 -0.48 20.54 -8.08
CA PHE A 67 0.80 21.20 -8.33
C PHE A 67 1.25 21.20 -9.79
N LYS A 68 0.65 20.35 -10.65
CA LYS A 68 0.98 20.28 -12.09
C LYS A 68 -0.03 21.04 -12.94
N GLU A 69 -1.31 20.94 -12.58
CA GLU A 69 -2.44 21.49 -13.34
C GLU A 69 -2.71 22.94 -12.97
N ASP A 70 -2.82 23.26 -11.68
CA ASP A 70 -3.28 24.58 -11.24
C ASP A 70 -2.12 25.59 -11.10
N ASP A 71 -0.91 25.13 -10.77
CA ASP A 71 0.27 25.99 -10.63
C ASP A 71 1.52 25.38 -11.30
N PRO A 72 1.69 25.56 -12.63
CA PRO A 72 2.81 25.00 -13.38
C PRO A 72 4.19 25.54 -12.95
N LYS A 73 4.24 26.63 -12.19
CA LYS A 73 5.48 27.25 -11.70
C LYS A 73 5.71 26.96 -10.22
N PHE A 74 4.89 26.10 -9.61
CA PHE A 74 5.03 25.73 -8.22
C PHE A 74 6.44 25.21 -7.93
N GLN A 75 7.14 25.87 -7.03
CA GLN A 75 8.40 25.40 -6.47
C GLN A 75 8.13 24.92 -5.05
N PRO A 76 8.59 23.72 -4.68
CA PRO A 76 8.40 23.26 -3.32
C PRO A 76 9.10 24.20 -2.34
N PRO A 77 8.46 24.51 -1.20
CA PRO A 77 9.11 25.29 -0.15
C PRO A 77 10.38 24.56 0.30
N LYS A 78 11.46 25.33 0.45
CA LYS A 78 12.71 24.80 1.01
C LYS A 78 12.50 24.55 2.49
N PHE A 79 12.96 23.40 2.96
CA PHE A 79 12.96 23.08 4.38
C PHE A 79 13.68 24.21 5.13
N ARG A 80 13.00 24.81 6.09
CA ARG A 80 13.59 25.83 6.95
C ARG A 80 14.35 25.09 8.05
N GLU A 81 15.68 25.22 8.05
CA GLU A 81 16.55 24.70 9.11
C GLU A 81 16.19 25.25 10.48
#